data_AF-A0A8J2PQY1-F1
#
_entry.id   AF-A0A8J2PQY1-F1
#
_cell.length_a   1.000
_cell.length_b   1.000
_cell.length_c   1.000
_cell.angle_alpha   90.00
_cell.angle_beta   90.00
_cell.angle_gamma   90.00
#
_symmetry.space_group_name_H-M   'P 1'
#
loop_
_entity.id
_entity.type
_entity.pdbx_description
1 polymer ?
#
loop_
_entity_poly.entity_id
_entity_poly.type
_entity_poly.pdbx_seq_one_letter_code
_entity_poly.pdbx_strand_id
1 'polypeptide(L)'
;MIINIDCGDYKPERGRGSGGSQQLVVQTLEKYYPVRYRENFSQEEFKALCDSLIEKWILLKGKSSIDCVRIYLTCTRKWPFFGAALFNVKVRGTHIIEDGSTVWAAVGEDGIAILDQQTLQQIGKYSLNSIQTFGGTQDDHFMVVVDDIGKKRRITFSGISKHK
;
A
#
# COMPACT_ATOMS: atom_id res chain seq x y z
N MET A 1 0.97 -16.06 -1.44
CA MET A 1 -0.50 -16.11 -1.21
C MET A 1 -1.28 -15.69 -2.44
N ILE A 2 -1.31 -14.41 -2.85
CA ILE A 2 -1.93 -13.96 -4.12
C ILE A 2 -1.50 -14.87 -5.29
N ILE A 3 -0.19 -15.10 -5.36
CA ILE A 3 0.48 -16.03 -6.29
C ILE A 3 -0.15 -17.44 -6.33
N ASN A 4 -0.56 -18.00 -5.19
CA ASN A 4 -1.18 -19.34 -5.12
C ASN A 4 -2.69 -19.32 -5.42
N ILE A 5 -3.30 -18.12 -5.48
CA ILE A 5 -4.68 -17.92 -5.95
C ILE A 5 -4.68 -17.85 -7.49
N ASP A 6 -3.81 -17.02 -8.06
CA ASP A 6 -3.71 -16.80 -9.52
C ASP A 6 -3.00 -17.95 -10.26
N CYS A 7 -1.95 -18.55 -9.68
CA CYS A 7 -1.07 -19.52 -10.35
C CYS A 7 -1.14 -20.94 -9.75
N GLY A 8 -1.86 -21.13 -8.65
CA GLY A 8 -1.97 -22.42 -7.95
C GLY A 8 -0.69 -22.88 -7.23
N ASP A 9 -0.61 -24.17 -6.91
CA ASP A 9 0.54 -24.83 -6.28
C ASP A 9 1.84 -24.64 -7.10
N TYR A 10 2.95 -24.30 -6.43
CA TYR A 10 4.26 -24.23 -7.09
C TYR A 10 4.67 -25.60 -7.67
N LYS A 11 4.88 -25.62 -8.98
CA LYS A 11 5.41 -26.76 -9.72
C LYS A 11 6.79 -26.37 -10.30
N PRO A 12 7.90 -26.84 -9.73
CA PRO A 12 9.18 -26.76 -10.43
C PRO A 12 9.11 -27.69 -11.65
N GLU A 13 9.29 -27.12 -12.84
CA GLU A 13 9.22 -27.86 -14.10
C GLU A 13 10.28 -28.97 -14.13
N ARG A 14 9.83 -30.22 -14.22
CA ARG A 14 10.70 -31.40 -14.42
C ARG A 14 10.88 -31.70 -15.92
N GLY A 15 10.92 -30.66 -16.75
CA GLY A 15 11.03 -30.75 -18.20
C GLY A 15 12.05 -29.76 -18.77
N ARG A 16 13.22 -30.27 -19.19
CA ARG A 16 14.22 -29.61 -20.06
C ARG A 16 14.60 -28.15 -19.69
N GLY A 17 15.38 -28.02 -18.62
CA GLY A 17 16.24 -26.84 -18.37
C GLY A 17 15.78 -25.94 -17.23
N SER A 18 16.70 -25.65 -16.30
CA SER A 18 16.40 -24.95 -15.05
C SER A 18 15.86 -23.52 -15.19
N GLY A 19 16.02 -22.91 -16.38
CA GLY A 19 15.60 -21.53 -16.65
C GLY A 19 14.09 -21.29 -16.54
N GLY A 20 13.25 -22.24 -16.98
CA GLY A 20 11.79 -22.03 -17.04
C GLY A 20 11.16 -21.78 -15.66
N SER A 21 11.51 -22.62 -14.68
CA SER A 21 11.06 -22.48 -13.29
C SER A 21 11.50 -21.15 -12.66
N GLN A 22 12.71 -20.69 -12.97
CA GLN A 22 13.26 -19.45 -12.42
C GLN A 22 12.66 -18.22 -13.11
N GLN A 23 12.40 -18.28 -14.42
CA GLN A 23 11.75 -17.21 -15.18
C GLN A 23 10.29 -17.00 -14.73
N LEU A 24 9.55 -18.07 -14.43
CA LEU A 24 8.23 -17.99 -13.80
C LEU A 24 8.28 -17.25 -12.45
N VAL A 25 9.27 -17.56 -11.59
CA VAL A 25 9.42 -16.91 -10.28
C VAL A 25 9.72 -15.42 -10.43
N VAL A 26 10.57 -15.02 -11.40
CA VAL A 26 10.84 -13.60 -11.69
C VAL A 26 9.59 -12.88 -12.20
N GLN A 27 8.91 -13.39 -13.22
CA GLN A 27 7.67 -12.81 -13.75
C GLN A 27 6.58 -12.67 -12.66
N THR A 28 6.49 -13.69 -11.80
CA THR A 28 5.60 -13.71 -10.63
C THR A 28 5.97 -12.61 -9.64
N LEU A 29 7.25 -12.48 -9.29
CA LEU A 29 7.73 -11.43 -8.40
C LEU A 29 7.40 -10.05 -8.97
N GLU A 30 7.69 -9.80 -10.25
CA GLU A 30 7.43 -8.52 -10.91
C GLU A 30 5.93 -8.18 -11.02
N LYS A 31 5.03 -9.18 -11.10
CA LYS A 31 3.57 -8.95 -11.13
C LYS A 31 3.00 -8.55 -9.76
N TYR A 32 3.49 -9.10 -8.65
CA TYR A 32 2.84 -8.93 -7.32
C TYR A 32 3.70 -8.23 -6.25
N TYR A 33 4.99 -7.99 -6.49
CA TYR A 33 5.87 -7.29 -5.55
C TYR A 33 6.08 -5.84 -6.00
N PRO A 34 5.71 -4.82 -5.19
CA PRO A 34 5.76 -3.42 -5.63
C PRO A 34 7.16 -2.98 -6.05
N VAL A 35 7.26 -2.29 -7.20
CA VAL A 35 8.54 -1.87 -7.80
C VAL A 35 9.41 -1.06 -6.81
N ARG A 36 8.79 -0.15 -6.05
CA ARG A 36 9.43 0.67 -5.00
C ARG A 36 10.12 -0.10 -3.88
N TYR A 37 9.77 -1.38 -3.66
CA TYR A 37 10.40 -2.23 -2.66
C TYR A 37 11.46 -3.17 -3.25
N ARG A 38 11.72 -3.11 -4.57
CA ARG A 38 12.83 -3.78 -5.28
C ARG A 38 13.75 -2.80 -6.03
N GLU A 39 13.40 -1.52 -6.08
CA GLU A 39 14.30 -0.44 -6.45
C GLU A 39 15.53 -0.48 -5.53
N ASN A 40 16.73 -0.28 -6.10
CA ASN A 40 18.04 -0.32 -5.45
C ASN A 40 18.54 -1.70 -4.94
N PHE A 41 17.82 -2.81 -5.17
CA PHE A 41 18.30 -4.15 -4.77
C PHE A 41 19.55 -4.59 -5.54
N SER A 42 20.49 -5.23 -4.84
CA SER A 42 21.61 -5.97 -5.44
C SER A 42 21.14 -7.27 -6.13
N GLN A 43 22.01 -7.92 -6.92
CA GLN A 43 21.68 -9.21 -7.52
C GLN A 43 21.50 -10.31 -6.47
N GLU A 44 22.27 -10.23 -5.38
CA GLU A 44 22.23 -11.13 -4.22
C GLU A 44 20.91 -10.94 -3.44
N GLU A 45 20.51 -9.69 -3.18
CA GLU A 45 19.24 -9.37 -2.51
C GLU A 45 18.03 -9.79 -3.35
N PHE A 46 18.06 -9.52 -4.67
CA PHE A 46 17.02 -9.94 -5.59
C PHE A 46 16.92 -11.48 -5.69
N LYS A 47 18.06 -12.18 -5.67
CA LYS A 47 18.10 -13.64 -5.60
C LYS A 47 17.53 -14.17 -4.28
N ALA A 48 17.93 -13.60 -3.14
CA ALA A 48 17.41 -14.00 -1.83
C ALA A 48 15.88 -13.79 -1.72
N LEU A 49 15.36 -12.71 -2.31
CA LEU A 49 13.92 -12.46 -2.44
C LEU A 49 13.21 -13.52 -3.30
N CYS A 50 13.81 -13.94 -4.41
CA CYS A 50 13.29 -15.03 -5.25
C CYS A 50 13.29 -16.38 -4.51
N ASP A 51 14.39 -16.73 -3.83
CA ASP A 51 14.51 -17.98 -3.09
C ASP A 51 13.51 -18.04 -1.92
N SER A 52 13.34 -16.94 -1.17
CA SER A 52 12.35 -16.86 -0.10
C SER A 52 10.90 -16.81 -0.61
N LEU A 53 10.67 -16.33 -1.84
CA LEU A 53 9.37 -16.48 -2.50
C LEU A 53 9.06 -17.96 -2.80
N ILE A 54 10.02 -18.71 -3.33
CA ILE A 54 9.85 -20.15 -3.63
C ILE A 54 9.52 -20.92 -2.35
N GLU A 55 10.27 -20.70 -1.26
CA GLU A 55 10.00 -21.26 0.07
C GLU A 55 8.55 -20.99 0.51
N LYS A 56 8.13 -19.72 0.53
CA LYS A 56 6.79 -19.30 0.96
C LYS A 56 5.66 -19.78 0.04
N TRP A 57 5.96 -20.09 -1.22
CA TRP A 57 5.00 -20.67 -2.16
C TRP A 57 4.86 -22.18 -1.95
N ILE A 58 5.95 -22.91 -1.69
CA ILE A 58 5.93 -24.34 -1.33
C ILE A 58 5.13 -24.56 -0.03
N LEU A 59 5.25 -23.67 0.97
CA LEU A 59 4.47 -23.72 2.22
C LEU A 59 2.94 -23.52 2.03
N LEU A 60 2.50 -23.04 0.86
CA LEU A 60 1.08 -22.87 0.52
C LEU A 60 0.51 -24.04 -0.30
N LYS A 61 1.34 -25.03 -0.65
CA LYS A 61 0.93 -26.17 -1.46
C LYS A 61 -0.27 -26.91 -0.85
N GLY A 62 -1.29 -27.19 -1.65
CA GLY A 62 -2.51 -27.88 -1.21
C GLY A 62 -3.43 -27.03 -0.34
N LYS A 63 -3.20 -25.71 -0.19
CA LYS A 63 -4.21 -24.79 0.32
C LYS A 63 -5.22 -24.46 -0.78
N SER A 64 -6.50 -24.48 -0.43
CA SER A 64 -7.54 -24.05 -1.35
C SER A 64 -7.43 -22.56 -1.65
N SER A 65 -7.91 -22.12 -2.82
CA SER A 65 -7.92 -20.68 -3.17
C SER A 65 -8.68 -19.85 -2.13
N ILE A 66 -9.76 -20.39 -1.54
CA ILE A 66 -10.52 -19.72 -0.48
C ILE A 66 -9.72 -19.62 0.83
N ASP A 67 -8.90 -20.61 1.19
CA ASP A 67 -7.98 -20.48 2.33
C ASP A 67 -6.88 -19.46 2.04
N CYS A 68 -6.32 -19.45 0.84
CA CYS A 68 -5.34 -18.42 0.45
C CYS A 68 -5.94 -17.01 0.51
N VAL A 69 -7.20 -16.81 0.10
CA VAL A 69 -7.93 -15.54 0.27
C VAL A 69 -8.13 -15.21 1.74
N ARG A 70 -8.57 -16.17 2.57
CA ARG A 70 -8.80 -15.95 4.01
C ARG A 70 -7.51 -15.58 4.76
N ILE A 71 -6.39 -16.26 4.47
CA ILE A 71 -5.09 -15.94 5.09
C ILE A 71 -4.56 -14.60 4.54
N TYR A 72 -4.73 -14.30 3.25
CA TYR A 72 -4.39 -12.98 2.69
C TYR A 72 -5.13 -11.84 3.39
N LEU A 73 -6.47 -11.95 3.52
CA LEU A 73 -7.30 -10.98 4.23
C LEU A 73 -6.98 -10.91 5.74
N THR A 74 -6.46 -11.98 6.33
CA THR A 74 -5.99 -11.98 7.73
C THR A 74 -4.65 -11.25 7.87
N CYS A 75 -3.77 -11.35 6.87
CA CYS A 75 -2.51 -10.61 6.83
C CYS A 75 -2.72 -9.11 6.55
N THR A 76 -3.57 -8.73 5.60
CA THR A 76 -3.82 -7.32 5.27
C THR A 76 -4.54 -6.58 6.39
N ARG A 77 -5.44 -7.24 7.14
CA ARG A 77 -6.06 -6.71 8.37
C ARG A 77 -5.08 -6.37 9.50
N LYS A 78 -3.80 -6.76 9.42
CA LYS A 78 -2.77 -6.32 10.39
C LYS A 78 -2.30 -4.88 10.15
N TRP A 79 -2.57 -4.32 8.98
CA TRP A 79 -2.26 -2.92 8.69
C TRP A 79 -3.39 -2.04 9.24
N PRO A 80 -3.11 -1.00 10.08
CA PRO A 80 -4.14 -0.25 10.79
C PRO A 80 -5.18 0.45 9.90
N PHE A 81 -4.88 0.66 8.61
CA PHE A 81 -5.72 1.38 7.67
C PHE A 81 -6.39 0.44 6.64
N PHE A 82 -6.50 -0.86 6.96
CA PHE A 82 -7.20 -1.81 6.11
C PHE A 82 -8.67 -1.41 5.91
N GLY A 83 -9.04 -1.12 4.65
CA GLY A 83 -10.37 -0.61 4.27
C GLY A 83 -10.46 0.91 4.14
N ALA A 84 -9.44 1.67 4.56
CA ALA A 84 -9.38 3.11 4.35
C ALA A 84 -9.10 3.48 2.87
N ALA A 85 -9.64 4.60 2.42
CA ALA A 85 -9.34 5.17 1.11
C ALA A 85 -8.03 5.97 1.18
N LEU A 86 -7.07 5.63 0.32
CA LEU A 86 -5.75 6.29 0.24
C LEU A 86 -5.74 7.39 -0.82
N PHE A 87 -5.32 8.60 -0.44
CA PHE A 87 -5.14 9.74 -1.33
C PHE A 87 -3.75 10.36 -1.16
N ASN A 88 -3.18 10.93 -2.23
CA ASN A 88 -2.03 11.82 -2.10
C ASN A 88 -2.53 13.22 -1.76
N VAL A 89 -2.01 13.79 -0.67
CA VAL A 89 -2.40 15.10 -0.13
C VAL A 89 -1.19 15.98 0.11
N LYS A 90 -1.41 17.29 0.08
CA LYS A 90 -0.46 18.29 0.57
C LYS A 90 -0.97 18.82 1.90
N VAL A 91 -0.22 18.60 2.97
CA VAL A 91 -0.54 19.15 4.30
C VAL A 91 0.14 20.52 4.45
N ARG A 92 -0.55 21.47 5.06
CA ARG A 92 -0.01 22.79 5.40
C ARG A 92 -0.29 23.21 6.85
N GLY A 93 0.63 24.00 7.39
CA GLY A 93 0.60 24.55 8.74
C GLY A 93 0.97 23.56 9.84
N THR A 94 1.54 22.40 9.50
CA THR A 94 2.07 21.42 10.47
C THR A 94 3.56 21.67 10.74
N HIS A 95 4.06 21.11 11.84
CA HIS A 95 5.46 21.22 12.28
C HIS A 95 6.26 19.92 12.05
N ILE A 96 5.61 18.86 11.57
CA ILE A 96 6.17 17.51 11.40
C ILE A 96 6.47 17.21 9.91
N ILE A 97 5.85 17.96 8.99
CA ILE A 97 5.95 17.78 7.54
C ILE A 97 6.21 19.17 6.94
N GLU A 98 7.14 19.26 6.00
CA GLU A 98 7.44 20.51 5.30
C GLU A 98 6.22 21.07 4.54
N ASP A 99 6.10 22.39 4.50
CA ASP A 99 4.83 23.06 4.20
C ASP A 99 4.44 22.93 2.71
N GLY A 100 3.51 22.03 2.41
CA GLY A 100 3.10 21.68 1.04
C GLY A 100 3.79 20.45 0.42
N SER A 101 4.63 19.74 1.18
CA SER A 101 5.13 18.41 0.78
C SER A 101 3.99 17.41 0.62
N THR A 102 4.18 16.43 -0.28
CA THR A 102 3.15 15.45 -0.64
C THR A 102 3.31 14.19 0.21
N VAL A 103 2.23 13.81 0.89
CA VAL A 103 2.14 12.67 1.81
C VAL A 103 0.85 11.89 1.53
N TRP A 104 0.71 10.69 2.10
CA TRP A 104 -0.54 9.94 2.01
C TRP A 104 -1.52 10.36 3.11
N ALA A 105 -2.80 10.42 2.76
CA ALA A 105 -3.91 10.41 3.71
C ALA A 105 -4.68 9.10 3.57
N ALA A 106 -4.83 8.37 4.67
CA ALA A 106 -5.79 7.28 4.79
C ALA A 106 -7.07 7.83 5.44
N VAL A 107 -8.16 7.84 4.69
CA VAL A 107 -9.49 8.27 5.14
C VAL A 107 -10.32 7.04 5.48
N GLY A 108 -10.71 6.91 6.74
CA GLY A 108 -11.50 5.79 7.27
C GLY A 108 -12.69 6.25 8.10
N GLU A 109 -13.41 5.29 8.66
CA GLU A 109 -14.60 5.53 9.51
C GLU A 109 -14.29 6.32 10.78
N ASP A 110 -13.04 6.28 11.25
CA ASP A 110 -12.58 6.90 12.50
C ASP A 110 -11.83 8.25 12.31
N GLY A 111 -11.58 8.67 11.07
CA GLY A 111 -10.92 9.94 10.76
C GLY A 111 -10.00 9.92 9.54
N ILE A 112 -9.06 10.86 9.55
CA ILE A 112 -8.02 11.04 8.52
C ILE A 112 -6.66 10.83 9.18
N ALA A 113 -5.97 9.73 8.83
CA ALA A 113 -4.59 9.49 9.24
C ALA A 113 -3.63 9.98 8.15
N ILE A 114 -2.61 10.74 8.54
CA ILE A 114 -1.52 11.19 7.66
C ILE A 114 -0.38 10.19 7.78
N LEU A 115 0.06 9.65 6.64
CA LEU A 115 1.10 8.62 6.56
C LEU A 115 2.32 9.13 5.78
N ASP A 116 3.49 8.67 6.17
CA ASP A 116 4.74 8.95 5.45
C ASP A 116 4.71 8.43 4.00
N GLN A 117 5.37 9.18 3.10
CA GLN A 117 5.32 8.99 1.66
C GLN A 117 6.06 7.73 1.19
N GLN A 118 7.03 7.23 1.95
CA GLN A 118 7.83 6.04 1.60
C GLN A 118 7.43 4.81 2.43
N THR A 119 7.31 4.97 3.74
CA THR A 119 7.14 3.88 4.72
C THR A 119 5.68 3.57 5.07
N LEU A 120 4.74 4.45 4.69
CA LEU A 120 3.31 4.39 5.05
C LEU A 120 3.05 4.30 6.57
N GLN A 121 4.02 4.70 7.40
CA GLN A 121 3.86 4.81 8.85
C GLN A 121 3.03 6.06 9.21
N GLN A 122 2.24 5.96 10.28
CA GLN A 122 1.38 7.07 10.71
C GLN A 122 2.21 8.21 11.32
N ILE A 123 2.19 9.37 10.68
CA ILE A 123 2.77 10.62 11.19
C ILE A 123 1.81 11.30 12.19
N GLY A 124 0.51 11.24 11.92
CA GLY A 124 -0.53 11.84 12.76
C GLY A 124 -1.93 11.40 12.35
N LYS A 125 -2.94 11.75 13.15
CA LYS A 125 -4.34 11.39 12.89
C LYS A 125 -5.30 12.45 13.42
N TYR A 126 -6.30 12.78 12.61
CA TYR A 126 -7.37 13.73 12.94
C TYR A 126 -8.70 12.98 12.98
N SER A 127 -9.42 13.09 14.10
CA SER A 127 -10.77 12.53 14.21
C SER A 127 -11.74 13.32 13.32
N LEU A 128 -12.82 12.68 12.87
CA LEU A 128 -13.91 13.37 12.17
C LEU A 128 -14.45 14.57 12.98
N ASN A 129 -14.43 14.47 14.31
CA ASN A 129 -14.87 15.53 15.22
C ASN A 129 -13.97 16.78 15.23
N SER A 130 -12.73 16.71 14.71
CA SER A 130 -11.86 17.90 14.58
C SER A 130 -11.91 18.55 13.19
N ILE A 131 -12.67 18.00 12.24
CA ILE A 131 -12.92 18.64 10.94
C ILE A 131 -13.78 19.89 11.16
N GLN A 132 -13.20 21.07 10.94
CA GLN A 132 -13.91 22.35 11.04
C GLN A 132 -14.66 22.70 9.75
N THR A 133 -14.02 22.50 8.59
CA THR A 133 -14.63 22.74 7.27
C THR A 133 -14.07 21.78 6.23
N PHE A 134 -14.85 21.53 5.18
CA PHE A 134 -14.41 20.83 3.98
C PHE A 134 -15.06 21.47 2.75
N GLY A 135 -14.40 21.38 1.59
CA GLY A 135 -14.93 21.96 0.35
C GLY A 135 -13.98 21.85 -0.84
N GLY A 136 -14.51 22.06 -2.05
CA GLY A 136 -13.71 22.15 -3.27
C GLY A 136 -13.11 23.55 -3.46
N THR A 137 -11.84 23.60 -3.82
CA THR A 137 -11.20 24.75 -4.50
C THR A 137 -11.41 24.58 -6.01
N GLN A 138 -11.08 25.60 -6.81
CA GLN A 138 -10.93 25.43 -8.26
C GLN A 138 -9.83 24.38 -8.57
N ASP A 139 -9.79 23.89 -9.81
CA ASP A 139 -8.74 22.99 -10.31
C ASP A 139 -8.65 21.60 -9.61
N ASP A 140 -9.81 20.94 -9.41
CA ASP A 140 -9.94 19.55 -8.90
C ASP A 140 -9.21 19.25 -7.56
N HIS A 141 -9.04 20.29 -6.75
CA HIS A 141 -8.51 20.23 -5.40
C HIS A 141 -9.63 20.23 -4.36
N PHE A 142 -9.68 19.20 -3.50
CA PHE A 142 -10.56 19.16 -2.34
C PHE A 142 -9.77 19.50 -1.07
N MET A 143 -10.33 20.34 -0.21
CA MET A 143 -9.67 20.86 0.98
C MET A 143 -10.44 20.46 2.23
N VAL A 144 -9.72 19.98 3.24
CA VAL A 144 -10.23 19.76 4.60
C VAL A 144 -9.42 20.61 5.56
N VAL A 145 -10.09 21.35 6.45
CA VAL A 145 -9.48 22.10 7.54
C VAL A 145 -9.81 21.38 8.84
N VAL A 146 -8.77 20.98 9.56
CA VAL A 146 -8.89 20.29 10.86
C VAL A 146 -8.31 21.15 11.97
N ASP A 147 -8.89 21.04 13.17
CA ASP A 147 -8.22 21.49 14.38
C ASP A 147 -7.20 20.46 14.84
N ASP A 148 -6.00 20.95 15.16
CA ASP A 148 -4.89 20.19 15.72
C ASP A 148 -4.39 20.93 16.98
N ILE A 149 -5.10 20.68 18.09
CA ILE A 149 -4.83 21.27 19.41
C ILE A 149 -4.88 22.81 19.35
N GLY A 150 -5.99 23.36 18.85
CA GLY A 150 -6.22 24.80 18.66
C GLY A 150 -5.49 25.42 17.47
N LYS A 151 -4.72 24.64 16.70
CA LYS A 151 -4.04 25.09 15.47
C LYS A 151 -4.75 24.52 14.25
N LYS A 152 -5.28 25.39 13.39
CA LYS A 152 -5.92 24.96 12.13
C LYS A 152 -4.87 24.43 11.16
N ARG A 153 -4.93 23.15 10.81
CA ARG A 153 -4.15 22.56 9.70
C ARG A 153 -5.00 22.54 8.44
N ARG A 154 -4.36 22.53 7.27
CA ARG A 154 -5.03 22.40 5.97
C ARG A 154 -4.53 21.14 5.26
N ILE A 155 -5.44 20.28 4.84
CA ILE A 155 -5.15 19.07 4.07
C ILE A 155 -5.76 19.27 2.68
N THR A 156 -4.93 19.42 1.65
CA THR A 156 -5.36 19.57 0.26
C THR A 156 -5.16 18.27 -0.50
N PHE A 157 -6.27 17.60 -0.81
CA PHE A 157 -6.35 16.45 -1.69
C PHE A 157 -6.25 16.93 -3.14
N SER A 158 -5.63 16.12 -4.01
CA SER A 158 -5.39 16.47 -5.42
C SER A 158 -5.91 15.37 -6.33
N GLY A 159 -6.51 15.75 -7.46
CA GLY A 159 -7.03 14.78 -8.43
C GLY A 159 -8.34 14.10 -8.01
N ILE A 160 -9.11 14.71 -7.09
CA ILE A 160 -10.50 14.28 -6.83
C ILE A 160 -11.40 14.92 -7.89
N SER A 161 -11.11 14.63 -9.15
CA SER A 161 -11.96 14.96 -10.27
C SER A 161 -13.20 14.07 -10.24
N LYS A 162 -14.37 14.60 -10.60
CA LYS A 162 -15.60 13.83 -10.60
C LYS A 162 -15.62 12.90 -11.81
N HIS A 163 -15.56 11.59 -11.58
CA HIS A 163 -16.13 10.65 -12.54
C HIS A 163 -17.60 11.06 -12.80
N LYS A 164 -17.93 11.21 -14.09
CA LYS A 164 -19.19 11.73 -14.61
C LYS A 164 -19.67 10.82 -15.74
#